data_AF-A0A936SJ22-F1
#
_entry.id   AF-A0A936SJ22-F1
#
_cell.length_a   1.000
_cell.length_b   1.000
_cell.length_c   1.000
_cell.angle_alpha   90.00
_cell.angle_beta   90.00
_cell.angle_gamma   90.00
#
_symmetry.space_group_name_H-M   'P 1'
#
loop_
_entity.id
_entity.type
_entity.pdbx_description
1 polymer ?
#
loop_
_entity_poly.entity_id
_entity_poly.type
_entity_poly.pdbx_seq_one_letter_code
_entity_poly.pdbx_strand_id
1 'polypeptide(L)'
;MAHELTAIEIAEGALLADLAVLAQLVAVYLPLFDMVARLLITIIFAMLVLRRGLYVAVLSAAVAGFMIAALTGLTFVLALLLTSGAGLFLGLAMRRRLPHGLLIVLGMTGGAATLVLLLVLLTLAAGLPLASFARQLDTAYRAGLALAGWLAGLVGLAGWWRAAVLPALAPLAQWLLAYWWALFPLAIWLGLAPVVTLMYSTTNLAVRLLGYQVRPFPGARAEQAMRWAMRLPLRLRRRRGA
;
A
#
# COMPACT_ATOMS: atom_id res chain seq x y z
N MET A 1 8.45 -3.96 -32.19
CA MET A 1 8.61 -2.59 -32.71
C MET A 1 9.48 -1.83 -31.73
N ALA A 2 10.73 -1.54 -32.08
CA ALA A 2 11.63 -0.76 -31.22
C ALA A 2 11.12 0.69 -31.20
N HIS A 3 10.83 1.21 -30.02
CA HIS A 3 10.46 2.60 -29.83
C HIS A 3 11.75 3.41 -29.73
N GLU A 4 11.99 4.34 -30.65
CA GLU A 4 13.15 5.23 -30.56
C GLU A 4 12.93 6.22 -29.41
N LEU A 5 13.75 6.09 -28.37
CA LEU A 5 13.71 6.97 -27.21
C LEU A 5 14.30 8.33 -27.58
N THR A 6 13.55 9.40 -27.30
CA THR A 6 14.10 10.75 -27.46
C THR A 6 15.07 11.06 -26.32
N ALA A 7 16.11 11.84 -26.58
CA ALA A 7 17.10 12.22 -25.55
C ALA A 7 16.46 12.87 -24.30
N ILE A 8 15.37 13.60 -24.51
CA ILE A 8 14.61 14.26 -23.44
C ILE A 8 13.90 13.23 -22.54
N GLU A 9 13.34 12.16 -23.12
CA GLU A 9 12.71 11.09 -22.35
C GLU A 9 13.70 10.34 -21.47
N ILE A 10 14.91 10.11 -22.00
CA ILE A 10 15.99 9.49 -21.25
C ILE A 10 16.42 10.39 -20.09
N ALA A 11 16.59 11.70 -20.35
CA ALA A 11 17.00 12.66 -19.33
C ALA A 11 15.95 12.79 -18.20
N GLU A 12 14.67 12.90 -18.54
CA GLU A 12 13.59 12.95 -17.52
C GLU A 12 13.46 11.61 -16.77
N GLY A 13 13.59 10.49 -17.47
CA GLY A 13 13.57 9.15 -16.87
C GLY A 13 14.71 8.95 -15.87
N ALA A 14 15.91 9.43 -16.19
CA ALA A 14 17.06 9.39 -15.29
C ALA A 14 16.87 10.30 -14.08
N LEU A 15 16.44 11.57 -14.30
CA LEU A 15 16.21 12.53 -13.22
C LEU A 15 15.17 12.02 -12.20
N LEU A 16 14.07 11.44 -12.68
CA LEU A 16 13.03 10.89 -11.81
C LEU A 16 13.46 9.58 -11.14
N ALA A 17 14.29 8.77 -11.81
CA ALA A 17 14.90 7.59 -11.17
C ALA A 17 15.82 8.00 -10.02
N ASP A 18 16.67 9.02 -10.20
CA ASP A 18 17.55 9.53 -9.15
C ASP A 18 16.76 10.07 -7.96
N LEU A 19 15.67 10.80 -8.21
CA LEU A 19 14.79 11.28 -7.15
C LEU A 19 14.14 10.11 -6.39
N ALA A 20 13.74 9.05 -7.08
CA ALA A 20 13.20 7.85 -6.45
C ALA A 20 14.27 7.11 -5.61
N VAL A 21 15.51 7.04 -6.09
CA VAL A 21 16.66 6.49 -5.34
C VAL A 21 16.88 7.31 -4.07
N LEU A 22 16.95 8.64 -4.16
CA LEU A 22 17.10 9.52 -2.99
C LEU A 22 15.96 9.36 -1.99
N ALA A 23 14.71 9.31 -2.46
CA ALA A 23 13.56 9.06 -1.61
C ALA A 23 13.66 7.69 -0.92
N GLN A 24 14.11 6.65 -1.64
CA GLN A 24 14.30 5.33 -1.05
C GLN A 24 15.40 5.32 0.01
N LEU A 25 16.52 6.04 -0.21
CA LEU A 25 17.56 6.19 0.81
C LEU A 25 17.04 6.93 2.05
N VAL A 26 16.22 7.97 1.87
CA VAL A 26 15.52 8.63 2.98
C VAL A 26 14.64 7.65 3.75
N ALA A 27 13.88 6.79 3.06
CA ALA A 27 13.04 5.78 3.71
C ALA A 27 13.86 4.78 4.54
N VAL A 28 15.03 4.39 4.03
CA VAL A 28 15.94 3.44 4.70
C VAL A 28 16.62 4.05 5.92
N TYR A 29 17.13 5.27 5.80
CA TYR A 29 17.94 5.90 6.86
C TYR A 29 17.13 6.74 7.85
N LEU A 30 15.94 7.21 7.47
CA LEU A 30 15.09 8.05 8.31
C LEU A 30 13.69 7.42 8.46
N PRO A 31 13.50 6.51 9.43
CA PRO A 31 12.26 5.74 9.56
C PRO A 31 11.01 6.60 9.83
N LEU A 32 11.19 7.79 10.45
CA LEU A 32 10.12 8.78 10.64
C LEU A 32 9.52 9.26 9.31
N PHE A 33 10.30 9.23 8.23
CA PHE A 33 9.88 9.68 6.89
C PHE A 33 9.59 8.52 5.92
N ASP A 34 9.66 7.25 6.34
CA ASP A 34 9.48 6.08 5.48
C ASP A 34 8.15 6.14 4.69
N MET A 35 7.04 6.40 5.38
CA MET A 35 5.72 6.45 4.74
C MET A 35 5.62 7.56 3.69
N VAL A 36 6.18 8.74 3.98
CA VAL A 36 6.17 9.90 3.06
C VAL A 36 7.07 9.63 1.86
N ALA A 37 8.27 9.08 2.09
CA ALA A 37 9.21 8.74 1.04
C ALA A 37 8.64 7.67 0.08
N ARG A 38 8.02 6.61 0.61
CA ARG A 38 7.35 5.59 -0.22
C ARG A 38 6.19 6.15 -1.04
N LEU A 39 5.42 7.07 -0.46
CA LEU A 39 4.37 7.79 -1.19
C LEU A 39 4.98 8.63 -2.31
N LEU A 40 6.08 9.34 -2.05
CA LEU A 40 6.78 10.13 -3.06
C LEU A 40 7.29 9.28 -4.22
N ILE A 41 7.92 8.13 -3.94
CA ILE A 41 8.35 7.16 -4.96
C ILE A 41 7.16 6.73 -5.83
N THR A 42 6.04 6.38 -5.19
CA THR A 42 4.81 5.97 -5.88
C THR A 42 4.32 7.08 -6.82
N ILE A 43 4.30 8.33 -6.36
CA ILE A 43 3.89 9.50 -7.15
C ILE A 43 4.86 9.75 -8.32
N ILE A 44 6.18 9.67 -8.10
CA ILE A 44 7.20 9.86 -9.12
C ILE A 44 7.01 8.88 -10.27
N PHE A 45 6.88 7.58 -9.96
CA PHE A 45 6.69 6.56 -10.99
C PHE A 45 5.32 6.66 -11.67
N ALA A 46 4.25 6.99 -10.95
CA ALA A 46 2.95 7.23 -11.56
C ALA A 46 3.00 8.40 -12.55
N MET A 47 3.68 9.49 -12.17
CA MET A 47 3.87 10.67 -13.02
C MET A 47 4.73 10.37 -14.25
N LEU A 48 5.80 9.58 -14.09
CA LEU A 48 6.65 9.14 -15.19
C LEU A 48 5.86 8.32 -16.23
N VAL A 49 4.99 7.40 -15.78
CA VAL A 49 4.09 6.64 -16.68
C VAL A 49 3.10 7.55 -17.41
N LEU A 50 2.57 8.58 -16.74
CA LEU A 50 1.66 9.53 -17.34
C LEU A 50 2.34 10.43 -18.38
N ARG A 51 3.59 10.84 -18.12
CA ARG A 51 4.36 11.74 -18.99
C ARG A 51 4.98 11.02 -20.19
N ARG A 52 5.77 9.98 -19.93
CA ARG A 52 6.65 9.34 -20.93
C ARG A 52 6.25 7.90 -21.25
N GLY A 53 5.27 7.36 -20.53
CA GLY A 53 4.72 6.04 -20.78
C GLY A 53 5.38 4.93 -19.97
N LEU A 54 4.85 3.71 -20.16
CA LEU A 54 5.20 2.56 -19.31
C LEU A 54 6.63 2.06 -19.56
N TYR A 55 7.11 2.10 -20.81
CA TYR A 55 8.43 1.59 -21.17
C TYR A 55 9.56 2.35 -20.46
N VAL A 56 9.56 3.69 -20.57
CA VAL A 56 10.53 4.57 -19.88
C VAL A 56 10.45 4.37 -18.37
N ALA A 57 9.25 4.28 -17.82
CA ALA A 57 9.06 4.12 -16.39
C ALA A 57 9.58 2.77 -15.84
N VAL A 58 9.41 1.69 -16.59
CA VAL A 58 9.97 0.36 -16.25
C VAL A 58 11.49 0.39 -16.33
N LEU A 59 12.07 1.03 -17.35
CA LEU A 59 13.52 1.19 -17.48
C LEU A 59 14.10 1.98 -16.30
N SER A 60 13.48 3.11 -15.95
CA SER A 60 13.84 3.91 -14.77
C SER A 60 13.72 3.12 -13.47
N ALA A 61 12.68 2.28 -13.32
CA ALA A 61 12.52 1.43 -12.14
C ALA A 61 13.63 0.37 -12.04
N ALA A 62 14.04 -0.21 -13.17
CA ALA A 62 15.14 -1.16 -13.23
C ALA A 62 16.48 -0.51 -12.85
N VAL A 63 16.77 0.70 -13.37
CA VAL A 63 17.98 1.45 -13.03
C VAL A 63 17.98 1.86 -11.55
N ALA A 64 16.87 2.40 -11.04
CA ALA A 64 16.74 2.73 -9.62
C ALA A 64 16.91 1.48 -8.72
N GLY A 65 16.33 0.35 -9.13
CA GLY A 65 16.49 -0.94 -8.46
C GLY A 65 17.94 -1.41 -8.40
N PHE A 66 18.66 -1.31 -9.51
CA PHE A 66 20.09 -1.62 -9.59
C PHE A 66 20.92 -0.72 -8.66
N MET A 67 20.66 0.59 -8.67
CA MET A 67 21.37 1.55 -7.81
C MET A 67 21.13 1.27 -6.32
N ILE A 68 19.89 1.01 -5.93
CA ILE A 68 19.57 0.64 -4.53
C ILE A 68 20.20 -0.71 -4.15
N ALA A 69 20.24 -1.68 -5.07
CA ALA A 69 20.91 -2.95 -4.85
C ALA A 69 22.40 -2.74 -4.56
N ALA A 70 23.06 -1.90 -5.35
CA ALA A 70 24.47 -1.60 -5.21
C ALA A 70 24.79 -0.84 -3.91
N LEU A 71 23.94 0.10 -3.50
CA LEU A 71 24.19 0.96 -2.34
C LEU A 71 23.77 0.35 -1.00
N THR A 72 22.66 -0.39 -0.97
CA THR A 72 22.02 -0.84 0.28
C THR A 72 21.82 -2.35 0.38
N GLY A 73 22.10 -3.08 -0.70
CA GLY A 73 21.88 -4.52 -0.79
C GLY A 73 20.48 -4.92 -1.26
N LEU A 74 20.28 -6.23 -1.44
CA LEU A 74 19.09 -6.80 -2.10
C LEU A 74 17.78 -6.62 -1.29
N THR A 75 17.88 -6.55 0.03
CA THR A 75 16.71 -6.46 0.92
C THR A 75 15.83 -5.24 0.61
N PHE A 76 16.44 -4.09 0.32
CA PHE A 76 15.71 -2.84 0.06
C PHE A 76 15.25 -2.69 -1.39
N VAL A 77 15.84 -3.46 -2.31
CA VAL A 77 15.40 -3.53 -3.71
C VAL A 77 13.96 -3.99 -3.79
N LEU A 78 13.60 -5.01 -3.00
CA LEU A 78 12.25 -5.54 -2.99
C LEU A 78 11.22 -4.50 -2.54
N ALA A 79 11.56 -3.72 -1.51
CA ALA A 79 10.74 -2.61 -1.05
C ALA A 79 10.55 -1.55 -2.14
N LEU A 80 11.63 -1.17 -2.84
CA LEU A 80 11.58 -0.23 -3.97
C LEU A 80 10.76 -0.77 -5.14
N LEU A 81 10.92 -2.05 -5.50
CA LEU A 81 10.19 -2.68 -6.61
C LEU A 81 8.69 -2.76 -6.32
N LEU A 82 8.31 -3.02 -5.07
CA LEU A 82 6.89 -3.02 -4.67
C LEU A 82 6.29 -1.60 -4.73
N THR A 83 7.00 -0.58 -4.24
CA THR A 83 6.50 0.81 -4.24
C THR A 83 6.48 1.41 -5.65
N SER A 84 7.55 1.22 -6.42
CA SER A 84 7.61 1.62 -7.83
C SER A 84 6.59 0.85 -8.66
N GLY A 85 6.43 -0.46 -8.45
CA GLY A 85 5.40 -1.29 -9.10
C GLY A 85 3.98 -0.78 -8.83
N ALA A 86 3.69 -0.39 -7.59
CA ALA A 86 2.43 0.26 -7.25
C ALA A 86 2.25 1.59 -8.00
N GLY A 87 3.29 2.42 -8.09
CA GLY A 87 3.29 3.67 -8.84
C GLY A 87 3.07 3.46 -10.34
N LEU A 88 3.77 2.49 -10.94
CA LEU A 88 3.66 2.10 -12.34
C LEU A 88 2.23 1.64 -12.66
N PHE A 89 1.69 0.75 -11.81
CA PHE A 89 0.31 0.27 -11.92
C PHE A 89 -0.70 1.43 -11.87
N LEU A 90 -0.53 2.33 -10.92
CA LEU A 90 -1.42 3.46 -10.72
C LEU A 90 -1.37 4.45 -11.88
N GLY A 91 -0.16 4.79 -12.34
CA GLY A 91 0.05 5.64 -13.52
C GLY A 91 -0.58 5.04 -14.78
N LEU A 92 -0.45 3.72 -14.97
CA LEU A 92 -1.06 3.02 -16.10
C LEU A 92 -2.60 3.02 -16.01
N ALA A 93 -3.14 2.76 -14.82
CA ALA A 93 -4.58 2.77 -14.57
C ALA A 93 -5.19 4.16 -14.80
N MET A 94 -4.50 5.22 -14.37
CA MET A 94 -4.88 6.61 -14.61
C MET A 94 -4.78 6.97 -16.09
N ARG A 95 -3.70 6.57 -16.78
CA ARG A 95 -3.53 6.79 -18.22
C ARG A 95 -4.66 6.15 -19.04
N ARG A 96 -5.10 4.95 -18.65
CA ARG A 96 -6.22 4.23 -19.27
C ARG A 96 -7.61 4.69 -18.79
N ARG A 97 -7.68 5.69 -17.90
CA ARG A 97 -8.94 6.24 -17.35
C ARG A 97 -9.89 5.17 -16.81
N LEU A 98 -9.36 4.14 -16.13
CA LEU A 98 -10.18 3.06 -15.58
C LEU A 98 -11.22 3.61 -14.57
N PRO A 99 -12.40 2.99 -14.44
CA PRO A 99 -13.37 3.37 -13.42
C PRO A 99 -12.83 3.03 -12.03
N HIS A 100 -13.18 3.87 -11.05
CA HIS A 100 -12.64 3.81 -9.68
C HIS A 100 -12.83 2.44 -9.02
N GLY A 101 -14.00 1.81 -9.19
CA GLY A 101 -14.28 0.49 -8.63
C GLY A 101 -13.35 -0.59 -9.18
N LEU A 102 -13.12 -0.59 -10.51
CA LEU A 102 -12.18 -1.54 -11.12
C LEU A 102 -10.75 -1.26 -10.65
N LEU A 103 -10.34 0.00 -10.51
CA LEU A 103 -9.00 0.33 -10.03
C LEU A 103 -8.76 -0.20 -8.61
N ILE A 104 -9.73 -0.02 -7.71
CA ILE A 104 -9.62 -0.50 -6.32
C ILE A 104 -9.58 -2.03 -6.30
N VAL A 105 -10.51 -2.70 -6.98
CA VAL A 105 -10.55 -4.17 -7.01
C VAL A 105 -9.26 -4.73 -7.61
N LEU A 106 -8.79 -4.17 -8.73
CA LEU A 106 -7.61 -4.66 -9.43
C LEU A 106 -6.31 -4.35 -8.68
N GLY A 107 -6.27 -3.21 -7.97
CA GLY A 107 -5.20 -2.88 -7.03
C GLY A 107 -5.18 -3.79 -5.81
N MET A 108 -6.33 -4.12 -5.24
CA MET A 108 -6.46 -5.07 -4.12
C MET A 108 -6.06 -6.48 -4.55
N THR A 109 -6.55 -6.97 -5.69
CA THR A 109 -6.19 -8.29 -6.21
C THR A 109 -4.71 -8.37 -6.57
N GLY A 110 -4.18 -7.35 -7.25
CA GLY A 110 -2.77 -7.30 -7.65
C GLY A 110 -1.83 -7.17 -6.44
N GLY A 111 -2.19 -6.34 -5.46
CA GLY A 111 -1.45 -6.21 -4.21
C GLY A 111 -1.49 -7.49 -3.37
N ALA A 112 -2.67 -8.09 -3.19
CA ALA A 112 -2.82 -9.34 -2.45
C ALA A 112 -2.06 -10.49 -3.12
N ALA A 113 -2.18 -10.63 -4.44
CA ALA A 113 -1.45 -11.65 -5.20
C ALA A 113 0.06 -11.46 -5.10
N THR A 114 0.56 -10.23 -5.23
CA THR A 114 2.00 -9.93 -5.09
C THR A 114 2.50 -10.25 -3.69
N LEU A 115 1.76 -9.87 -2.64
CA LEU A 115 2.15 -10.16 -1.26
C LEU A 115 2.15 -11.65 -0.96
N VAL A 116 1.09 -12.37 -1.37
CA VAL A 116 1.00 -13.83 -1.18
C VAL A 116 2.10 -14.54 -1.97
N LEU A 117 2.33 -14.16 -3.22
CA LEU A 117 3.39 -14.74 -4.06
C LEU A 117 4.76 -14.51 -3.43
N LEU A 118 5.05 -13.27 -3.03
CA LEU A 118 6.31 -12.93 -2.40
C LEU A 118 6.52 -13.72 -1.10
N LEU A 119 5.49 -13.82 -0.27
CA LEU A 119 5.51 -14.57 0.96
C LEU A 119 5.81 -16.06 0.72
N VAL A 120 5.16 -16.67 -0.28
CA VAL A 120 5.42 -18.06 -0.70
C VAL A 120 6.85 -18.22 -1.21
N LEU A 121 7.31 -17.35 -2.10
CA LEU A 121 8.65 -17.41 -2.68
C LEU A 121 9.74 -17.27 -1.62
N LEU A 122 9.60 -16.31 -0.69
CA LEU A 122 10.57 -16.14 0.40
C LEU A 122 10.60 -17.34 1.35
N THR A 123 9.45 -17.99 1.57
CA THR A 123 9.37 -19.19 2.42
C THR A 123 10.04 -20.39 1.78
N LEU A 124 9.81 -20.58 0.47
CA LEU A 124 10.48 -21.61 -0.31
C LEU A 124 11.99 -21.35 -0.39
N ALA A 125 12.40 -20.10 -0.60
CA ALA A 125 13.80 -19.70 -0.61
C ALA A 125 14.49 -19.92 0.76
N ALA A 126 13.76 -19.76 1.86
CA ALA A 126 14.23 -20.07 3.21
C ALA A 126 14.25 -21.58 3.53
N GLY A 127 13.79 -22.44 2.63
CA GLY A 127 13.69 -23.89 2.86
C GLY A 127 12.64 -24.28 3.90
N LEU A 128 11.71 -23.38 4.23
CA LEU A 128 10.68 -23.62 5.24
C LEU A 128 9.46 -24.31 4.61
N PRO A 129 8.85 -25.29 5.30
CA PRO A 129 7.61 -25.90 4.81
C PRO A 129 6.47 -24.88 4.88
N LEU A 130 5.57 -24.87 3.88
CA LEU A 130 4.39 -23.97 3.89
C LEU A 130 3.49 -24.17 5.12
N ALA A 131 3.49 -25.36 5.72
CA ALA A 131 2.82 -25.64 7.00
C ALA A 131 3.35 -24.79 8.18
N SER A 132 4.53 -24.18 8.06
CA SER A 132 5.03 -23.20 9.03
C SER A 132 4.12 -21.97 9.14
N PHE A 133 3.40 -21.59 8.08
CA PHE A 133 2.42 -20.50 8.13
C PHE A 133 1.27 -20.79 9.07
N ALA A 134 0.67 -21.98 8.97
CA ALA A 134 -0.41 -22.38 9.87
C ALA A 134 0.04 -22.33 11.34
N ARG A 135 1.27 -22.76 11.63
CA ARG A 135 1.86 -22.67 12.98
C ARG A 135 2.09 -21.23 13.41
N GLN A 136 2.59 -20.37 12.53
CA GLN A 136 2.77 -18.94 12.84
C GLN A 136 1.43 -18.24 13.09
N LEU A 137 0.38 -18.58 12.32
CA LEU A 137 -0.98 -18.07 12.52
C LEU A 137 -1.56 -18.54 13.86
N ASP A 138 -1.38 -19.81 14.24
CA ASP A 138 -1.80 -20.31 15.55
C ASP A 138 -1.06 -19.59 16.69
N THR A 139 0.27 -19.41 16.56
CA THR A 139 1.05 -18.65 17.54
C THR A 139 0.58 -17.19 17.66
N ALA A 140 0.36 -16.52 16.53
CA ALA A 140 -0.13 -15.14 16.50
C ALA A 140 -1.54 -15.03 17.10
N TYR A 141 -2.41 -16.00 16.80
CA TYR A 141 -3.75 -16.09 17.37
C TYR A 141 -3.71 -16.25 18.90
N ARG A 142 -2.90 -17.18 19.41
CA ARG A 142 -2.73 -17.41 20.86
C ARG A 142 -2.15 -16.18 21.56
N ALA A 143 -1.17 -15.53 20.95
CA ALA A 143 -0.62 -14.27 21.47
C ALA A 143 -1.69 -13.17 21.51
N GLY A 144 -2.53 -13.06 20.47
CA GLY A 144 -3.67 -12.14 20.43
C GLY A 144 -4.69 -12.42 21.53
N LEU A 145 -5.06 -13.69 21.76
CA LEU A 145 -5.95 -14.08 22.86
C LEU A 145 -5.35 -13.76 24.23
N ALA A 146 -4.05 -13.99 24.42
CA ALA A 146 -3.36 -13.68 25.66
C ALA A 146 -3.36 -12.17 25.95
N LEU A 147 -3.08 -11.36 24.92
CA LEU A 147 -3.13 -9.90 25.02
C LEU A 147 -4.55 -9.39 25.31
N ALA A 148 -5.57 -9.94 24.64
CA ALA A 148 -6.96 -9.61 24.92
C ALA A 148 -7.38 -10.01 26.35
N GLY A 149 -6.91 -11.16 26.83
CA GLY A 149 -7.14 -11.59 28.22
C GLY A 149 -6.43 -10.70 29.24
N TRP A 150 -5.23 -10.23 28.93
CA TRP A 150 -4.52 -9.24 29.75
C TRP A 150 -5.28 -7.90 29.80
N LEU A 151 -5.73 -7.39 28.65
CA LEU A 151 -6.56 -6.18 28.57
C LEU A 151 -7.87 -6.32 29.34
N ALA A 152 -8.56 -7.45 29.21
CA ALA A 152 -9.76 -7.74 29.99
C ALA A 152 -9.46 -7.75 31.50
N GLY A 153 -8.28 -8.23 31.91
CA GLY A 153 -7.80 -8.17 33.28
C GLY A 153 -7.65 -6.74 33.82
N LEU A 154 -7.18 -5.80 33.01
CA LEU A 154 -7.08 -4.39 33.41
C LEU A 154 -8.45 -3.76 33.74
N VAL A 155 -9.52 -4.26 33.12
CA VAL A 155 -10.90 -3.78 33.33
C VAL A 155 -11.64 -4.64 34.37
N GLY A 156 -10.97 -5.62 35.00
CA GLY A 156 -11.60 -6.54 35.95
C GLY A 156 -12.49 -7.62 35.32
N LEU A 157 -12.48 -7.76 33.99
CA LEU A 157 -13.30 -8.70 33.23
C LEU A 157 -12.58 -10.03 32.90
N ALA A 158 -11.44 -10.31 33.52
CA ALA A 158 -10.65 -11.52 33.23
C ALA A 158 -11.43 -12.83 33.47
N GLY A 159 -12.26 -12.89 34.52
CA GLY A 159 -13.08 -14.07 34.81
C GLY A 159 -14.11 -14.33 33.71
N TRP A 160 -14.84 -13.29 33.29
CA TRP A 160 -15.78 -13.37 32.18
C TRP A 160 -15.10 -13.72 30.86
N TRP A 161 -13.93 -13.12 30.56
CA TRP A 161 -13.17 -13.43 29.36
C TRP A 161 -12.81 -14.91 29.25
N ARG A 162 -12.27 -15.49 30.35
CA ARG A 162 -11.88 -16.90 30.40
C ARG A 162 -13.08 -17.85 30.35
N ALA A 163 -14.18 -17.49 31.03
CA ALA A 163 -15.34 -18.38 31.17
C ALA A 163 -16.31 -18.32 29.97
N ALA A 164 -16.52 -17.15 29.38
CA ALA A 164 -17.55 -16.95 28.34
C ALA A 164 -16.95 -16.75 26.95
N VAL A 165 -15.93 -15.89 26.81
CA VAL A 165 -15.44 -15.47 25.49
C VAL A 165 -14.47 -16.48 24.88
N LEU A 166 -13.49 -16.93 25.66
CA LEU A 166 -12.46 -17.86 25.19
C LEU A 166 -13.02 -19.18 24.64
N PRO A 167 -13.94 -19.89 25.33
CA PRO A 167 -14.52 -21.12 24.78
C PRO A 167 -15.41 -20.86 23.55
N ALA A 168 -16.08 -19.69 23.49
CA ALA A 168 -16.89 -19.32 22.32
C ALA A 168 -16.02 -19.02 21.08
N LEU A 169 -14.81 -18.52 21.26
CA LEU A 169 -13.86 -18.22 20.17
C LEU A 169 -13.08 -19.46 19.70
N ALA A 170 -12.92 -20.48 20.54
CA ALA A 170 -12.18 -21.69 20.20
C ALA A 170 -12.65 -22.40 18.90
N PRO A 171 -13.95 -22.67 18.67
CA PRO A 171 -14.39 -23.31 17.43
C PRO A 171 -14.17 -22.40 16.21
N LEU A 172 -14.34 -21.08 16.38
CA LEU A 172 -14.09 -20.11 15.32
C LEU A 172 -12.60 -20.11 14.94
N ALA A 173 -11.70 -20.20 15.92
CA ALA A 173 -10.26 -20.29 15.68
C ALA A 173 -9.86 -21.57 14.96
N GLN A 174 -10.40 -22.72 15.40
CA GLN A 174 -10.17 -24.00 14.72
C GLN A 174 -10.67 -23.94 13.27
N TRP A 175 -11.82 -23.31 13.02
CA TRP A 175 -12.33 -23.10 11.68
C TRP A 175 -11.43 -22.17 10.84
N LEU A 176 -11.01 -21.03 11.39
CA LEU A 176 -10.07 -20.11 10.74
C LEU A 176 -8.75 -20.81 10.38
N LEU A 177 -8.21 -21.62 11.29
CA LEU A 177 -6.98 -22.38 11.09
C LEU A 177 -7.16 -23.54 10.11
N ALA A 178 -8.34 -24.15 10.01
CA ALA A 178 -8.61 -25.18 9.01
C ALA A 178 -8.65 -24.61 7.58
N TYR A 179 -9.25 -23.42 7.41
CA TYR A 179 -9.40 -22.75 6.12
C TYR A 179 -8.37 -21.62 5.90
N TRP A 180 -7.25 -21.66 6.61
CA TRP A 180 -6.25 -20.58 6.62
C TRP A 180 -5.74 -20.23 5.21
N TRP A 181 -5.57 -21.22 4.34
CA TRP A 181 -5.04 -21.05 2.98
C TRP A 181 -5.94 -20.15 2.10
N ALA A 182 -7.26 -20.14 2.35
CA ALA A 182 -8.22 -19.30 1.63
C ALA A 182 -8.50 -17.99 2.38
N LEU A 183 -8.66 -18.09 3.70
CA LEU A 183 -8.98 -16.95 4.56
C LEU A 183 -7.83 -15.96 4.66
N PHE A 184 -6.58 -16.42 4.61
CA PHE A 184 -5.42 -15.54 4.70
C PHE A 184 -5.29 -14.61 3.47
N PRO A 185 -5.32 -15.09 2.21
CA PRO A 185 -5.38 -14.21 1.05
C PRO A 185 -6.60 -13.29 1.07
N LEU A 186 -7.77 -13.78 1.50
CA LEU A 186 -8.98 -12.97 1.61
C LEU A 186 -8.82 -11.85 2.65
N ALA A 187 -8.22 -12.15 3.80
CA ALA A 187 -7.94 -11.17 4.85
C ALA A 187 -6.95 -10.10 4.37
N ILE A 188 -5.88 -10.48 3.65
CA ILE A 188 -4.96 -9.54 3.00
C ILE A 188 -5.72 -8.67 2.01
N TRP A 189 -6.54 -9.30 1.15
CA TRP A 189 -7.31 -8.59 0.13
C TRP A 189 -8.22 -7.53 0.75
N LEU A 190 -8.99 -7.88 1.79
CA LEU A 190 -9.84 -6.95 2.53
C LEU A 190 -9.03 -5.86 3.27
N GLY A 191 -7.93 -6.25 3.92
CA GLY A 191 -7.04 -5.33 4.64
C GLY A 191 -6.36 -4.31 3.73
N LEU A 192 -6.15 -4.64 2.45
CA LEU A 192 -5.60 -3.72 1.46
C LEU A 192 -6.61 -2.68 0.96
N ALA A 193 -7.92 -2.86 1.16
CA ALA A 193 -8.94 -1.91 0.70
C ALA A 193 -8.69 -0.47 1.15
N PRO A 194 -8.50 -0.18 2.46
CA PRO A 194 -8.22 1.18 2.92
C PRO A 194 -6.86 1.70 2.42
N VAL A 195 -5.84 0.83 2.33
CA VAL A 195 -4.50 1.22 1.87
C VAL A 195 -4.51 1.63 0.40
N VAL A 196 -5.11 0.81 -0.47
CA VAL A 196 -5.23 1.09 -1.90
C VAL A 196 -6.08 2.34 -2.14
N THR A 197 -7.17 2.51 -1.38
CA THR A 197 -8.04 3.69 -1.47
C THR A 197 -7.29 4.96 -1.07
N LEU A 198 -6.54 4.90 0.05
CA LEU A 198 -5.74 6.02 0.53
C LEU A 198 -4.66 6.38 -0.49
N MET A 199 -3.87 5.39 -0.94
CA MET A 199 -2.79 5.59 -1.92
C MET A 199 -3.33 6.18 -3.23
N TYR A 200 -4.44 5.64 -3.75
CA TYR A 200 -5.05 6.19 -4.95
C TYR A 200 -5.53 7.62 -4.76
N SER A 201 -6.17 7.93 -3.62
CA SER A 201 -6.65 9.28 -3.33
C SER A 201 -5.53 10.31 -3.24
N THR A 202 -4.43 9.97 -2.58
CA THR A 202 -3.27 10.86 -2.40
C THR A 202 -2.53 11.06 -3.71
N THR A 203 -2.27 10.00 -4.48
CA THR A 203 -1.62 10.14 -5.78
C THR A 203 -2.51 10.90 -6.77
N ASN A 204 -3.82 10.65 -6.78
CA ASN A 204 -4.74 11.39 -7.66
C ASN A 204 -4.74 12.88 -7.33
N LEU A 205 -4.76 13.24 -6.05
CA LEU A 205 -4.66 14.62 -5.60
C LEU A 205 -3.33 15.25 -6.03
N ALA A 206 -2.21 14.57 -5.80
CA ALA A 206 -0.88 15.06 -6.17
C ALA A 206 -0.76 15.28 -7.69
N VAL A 207 -1.20 14.32 -8.50
CA VAL A 207 -1.16 14.40 -9.96
C VAL A 207 -2.07 15.52 -10.49
N ARG A 208 -3.23 15.75 -9.86
CA ARG A 208 -4.11 16.89 -10.18
C ARG A 208 -3.47 18.23 -9.83
N LEU A 209 -2.79 18.34 -8.68
CA LEU A 209 -2.05 19.55 -8.31
C LEU A 209 -0.93 19.88 -9.32
N LEU A 210 -0.36 18.85 -9.96
CA LEU A 210 0.63 18.99 -11.03
C LEU A 210 0.00 19.31 -12.41
N GLY A 211 -1.32 19.57 -12.48
CA GLY A 211 -2.01 20.01 -13.69
C GLY A 211 -2.52 18.91 -14.61
N TYR A 212 -2.42 17.62 -14.23
CA TYR A 212 -2.90 16.52 -15.06
C TYR A 212 -4.41 16.36 -14.95
N GLN A 213 -5.07 16.19 -16.10
CA GLN A 213 -6.50 15.89 -16.18
C GLN A 213 -6.77 14.41 -15.88
N VAL A 214 -6.85 14.07 -14.59
CA VAL A 214 -7.24 12.73 -14.11
C VAL A 214 -8.66 12.79 -13.54
N ARG A 215 -9.40 11.67 -13.59
CA ARG A 215 -10.74 11.59 -13.01
C ARG A 215 -10.69 11.92 -11.50
N PRO A 216 -11.52 12.84 -11.01
CA PRO A 216 -11.49 13.24 -9.61
C PRO A 216 -11.97 12.10 -8.72
N PHE A 217 -11.17 11.80 -7.69
CA PHE A 217 -11.45 10.84 -6.63
C PHE A 217 -11.06 11.47 -5.29
N PRO A 218 -11.87 11.32 -4.23
CA PRO A 218 -13.20 10.72 -4.23
C PRO A 218 -14.18 11.62 -5.03
N GLY A 219 -15.10 11.02 -5.80
CA GLY A 219 -15.87 11.72 -6.85
C GLY A 219 -16.59 13.01 -6.42
N ALA A 220 -17.25 13.71 -7.35
CA ALA A 220 -17.81 15.06 -7.14
C ALA A 220 -18.59 15.26 -5.82
N ARG A 221 -19.31 14.24 -5.34
CA ARG A 221 -20.04 14.25 -4.06
C ARG A 221 -19.12 14.35 -2.83
N ALA A 222 -18.01 13.62 -2.81
CA ALA A 222 -17.06 13.67 -1.70
C ALA A 222 -16.26 14.98 -1.72
N GLU A 223 -15.94 15.50 -2.91
CA GLU A 223 -15.31 16.81 -3.05
C GLU A 223 -16.26 17.94 -2.60
N GLN A 224 -17.57 17.80 -2.85
CA GLN A 224 -18.61 18.68 -2.28
C GLN A 224 -18.70 18.55 -0.75
N ALA A 225 -18.65 17.33 -0.21
CA ALA A 225 -18.67 17.09 1.23
C ALA A 225 -17.44 17.68 1.94
N MET A 226 -16.24 17.53 1.37
CA MET A 226 -15.01 18.16 1.88
C MET A 226 -15.09 19.69 1.79
N ARG A 227 -15.57 20.24 0.66
CA ARG A 227 -15.79 21.69 0.52
C ARG A 227 -16.82 22.21 1.53
N TRP A 228 -17.85 21.42 1.83
CA TRP A 228 -18.83 21.75 2.87
C TRP A 228 -18.21 21.71 4.27
N ALA A 229 -17.43 20.66 4.58
CA ALA A 229 -16.72 20.51 5.84
C ALA A 229 -15.68 21.62 6.09
N MET A 230 -14.93 22.03 5.07
CA MET A 230 -13.98 23.16 5.19
C MET A 230 -14.67 24.51 5.41
N ARG A 231 -15.95 24.65 5.03
CA ARG A 231 -16.74 25.87 5.25
C ARG A 231 -17.40 25.93 6.63
N LEU A 232 -17.53 24.80 7.35
CA LEU A 232 -18.07 24.76 8.72
C LEU A 232 -17.28 25.61 9.73
N PRO A 233 -15.94 25.54 9.82
CA PRO A 233 -15.19 26.36 10.78
C PRO A 233 -15.28 27.87 10.46
N LEU A 234 -15.35 28.24 9.17
CA LEU A 234 -15.53 29.64 8.76
C LEU A 234 -16.92 30.17 9.14
N ARG A 235 -17.96 29.33 9.10
CA ARG A 235 -19.32 29.69 9.55
C ARG A 235 -19.44 29.82 11.07
N LEU A 236 -18.73 28.98 11.82
CA LEU A 236 -18.72 29.05 13.29
C LEU A 236 -17.98 30.28 13.81
N ARG A 237 -16.91 30.72 13.13
CA ARG A 237 -16.18 31.94 13.51
C ARG A 237 -16.99 33.23 13.27
N ARG A 238 -17.87 33.24 12.26
CA ARG A 238 -18.76 34.39 11.97
C ARG A 238 -19.92 34.55 12.96
N ARG A 239 -20.28 33.51 13.71
CA ARG A 239 -21.36 33.52 14.72
C ARG A 239 -20.90 33.88 16.14
N ARG A 240 -19.59 33.93 16.41
CA ARG A 240 -19.04 34.34 17.71
C ARG A 240 -18.53 35.79 17.75
N GLY A 241 -18.64 36.52 16.64
CA GLY A 241 -18.23 37.92 16.51
C GLY A 241 -19.38 38.89 16.24
N ALA A 242 -20.63 38.45 16.44
CA ALA A 242 -21.85 39.26 16.44
C ALA A 242 -22.56 39.01 17.77
#